data_AF-A0A6P2C079-F1
#
_entry.id   AF-A0A6P2C079-F1
#
_cell.length_a   1.000
_cell.length_b   1.000
_cell.length_c   1.000
_cell.angle_alpha   90.00
_cell.angle_beta   90.00
_cell.angle_gamma   90.00
#
_symmetry.space_group_name_H-M   'P 1'
#
loop_
_entity.id
_entity.type
_entity.pdbx_description
1 polymer ?
#
loop_
_entity_poly.entity_id
_entity_poly.type
_entity_poly.pdbx_seq_one_letter_code
_entity_poly.pdbx_strand_id
1 'polypeptide(L)'
;MRKIVMSGLAAATAALLGCAVPAMAGTGTARTSGTVTATAGGKSAETAFLKAISAYPATSAAGRIASSLERLSAARPQASSSSMDVTVGTGVSCASPTACLTVGGHEVSSTNSSSITPFAARLHAGTWKVVPVKAPKGSKFALLTGVSCRAATSCLVLGEAATGSFPGLAPFALAWNGSTLTPVAAPPLPAHTFGQVGPVSCVAVNSCVAIGSGMNETTSAGVQIIWTWNGTKWARTTVPDADPNTEMDFSGLHCFSLTSCVVTGSSLATTSSTGTSTPVAAAWNGKAFADLQATLPAGVSDPMFSGLSCVTAHSCVVVGSGNTSSTGAASLAFAEVWNGKTWAVTKWSGPKGDSIAELVGVSCTSAVRCIAVGDHGTAKTGAPAALAWTGSKWTVLKVAGPGAGKAAVFVSISCPVGGKCVATGLMGKADLSTATAIAGYWNGSTWKYGPMLPAAA
;
A
#
# COMPACT_ATOMS: atom_id res chain seq x y z
N MET A 1 38.25 11.47 25.32
CA MET A 1 39.14 10.60 24.51
C MET A 1 38.72 9.15 24.68
N ARG A 2 38.68 8.39 23.57
CA ARG A 2 38.44 6.91 23.41
C ARG A 2 36.99 6.44 23.60
N LYS A 3 36.22 6.23 22.52
CA LYS A 3 36.15 5.09 21.56
C LYS A 3 35.68 3.78 22.22
N ILE A 4 34.42 3.40 21.97
CA ILE A 4 33.99 2.00 21.83
C ILE A 4 33.18 1.91 20.53
N VAL A 5 33.66 1.03 19.66
CA VAL A 5 33.18 0.71 18.32
C VAL A 5 32.32 -0.56 18.45
N MET A 6 31.13 -0.58 17.88
CA MET A 6 30.44 -1.82 17.54
C MET A 6 30.18 -1.84 16.03
N SER A 7 31.13 -2.47 15.35
CA SER A 7 31.07 -2.96 13.98
C SER A 7 30.67 -4.44 14.02
N GLY A 8 29.69 -4.86 13.21
CA GLY A 8 29.45 -6.27 12.95
C GLY A 8 28.05 -6.60 12.45
N LEU A 9 27.82 -6.50 11.14
CA LEU A 9 27.27 -7.60 10.31
C LEU A 9 27.25 -7.18 8.83
N ALA A 10 28.35 -7.44 8.14
CA ALA A 10 28.44 -7.53 6.69
C ALA A 10 29.23 -8.80 6.37
N ALA A 11 28.52 -9.89 6.05
CA ALA A 11 28.97 -11.09 5.34
C ALA A 11 27.91 -12.18 5.49
N ALA A 12 26.98 -12.27 4.54
CA ALA A 12 26.18 -13.46 4.30
C ALA A 12 25.91 -13.59 2.80
N THR A 13 26.99 -13.58 2.03
CA THR A 13 27.04 -14.07 0.65
C THR A 13 27.71 -15.44 0.66
N ALA A 14 27.10 -16.40 -0.05
CA ALA A 14 27.60 -17.75 -0.34
C ALA A 14 27.68 -18.77 0.81
N ALA A 15 26.53 -19.35 1.19
CA ALA A 15 26.44 -20.75 1.64
C ALA A 15 24.97 -21.17 1.77
N LEU A 16 24.34 -21.58 0.67
CA LEU A 16 23.18 -22.51 0.64
C LEU A 16 22.89 -22.91 -0.82
N LEU A 17 23.94 -23.36 -1.52
CA LEU A 17 23.83 -24.16 -2.72
C LEU A 17 24.75 -25.35 -2.48
N GLY A 18 24.19 -26.44 -1.96
CA GLY A 18 24.80 -27.75 -2.04
C GLY A 18 24.81 -28.20 -3.50
N CYS A 19 25.72 -27.66 -4.29
CA CYS A 19 26.07 -28.14 -5.61
C CYS A 19 27.57 -28.41 -5.61
N ALA A 20 27.94 -29.65 -5.34
CA ALA A 20 29.24 -30.16 -5.72
C ALA A 20 29.33 -30.09 -7.25
N VAL A 21 30.28 -29.34 -7.76
CA VAL A 21 30.69 -29.39 -9.18
C VAL A 21 31.53 -30.67 -9.33
N PRO A 22 31.15 -31.66 -10.16
CA PRO A 22 32.11 -32.63 -10.64
C PRO A 22 32.91 -31.98 -11.78
N ALA A 23 34.22 -32.13 -11.71
CA ALA A 23 35.12 -31.85 -12.82
C ALA A 23 34.68 -32.62 -14.08
N MET A 24 34.89 -32.00 -15.24
CA MET A 24 34.53 -32.52 -16.56
C MET A 24 35.14 -33.89 -16.87
N ALA A 25 34.39 -34.64 -17.68
CA ALA A 25 34.82 -35.63 -18.67
C ALA A 25 35.55 -36.89 -18.17
N GLY A 26 34.79 -37.97 -18.02
CA GLY A 26 35.26 -39.35 -17.99
C GLY A 26 34.09 -40.29 -18.23
N THR A 27 34.13 -41.02 -19.33
CA THR A 27 33.17 -42.00 -19.87
C THR A 27 32.45 -42.89 -18.85
N GLY A 28 31.13 -43.09 -18.98
CA GLY A 28 30.46 -44.20 -18.29
C GLY A 28 28.95 -44.08 -18.18
N THR A 29 28.25 -45.11 -18.63
CA THR A 29 26.80 -45.32 -18.73
C THR A 29 26.02 -45.36 -17.42
N ALA A 30 24.73 -44.95 -17.48
CA ALA A 30 23.52 -45.64 -17.00
C ALA A 30 22.54 -44.80 -16.13
N ARG A 31 21.27 -44.84 -16.57
CA ARG A 31 20.05 -44.36 -15.88
C ARG A 31 19.84 -45.02 -14.52
N THR A 32 19.29 -44.26 -13.56
CA THR A 32 18.09 -44.64 -12.79
C THR A 32 17.34 -43.40 -12.29
N SER A 33 16.01 -43.40 -12.47
CA SER A 33 15.08 -42.40 -11.95
C SER A 33 14.85 -42.62 -10.44
N GLY A 34 14.88 -41.54 -9.66
CA GLY A 34 14.46 -41.54 -8.25
C GLY A 34 13.76 -40.24 -7.89
N THR A 35 12.43 -40.29 -7.74
CA THR A 35 11.60 -39.23 -7.16
C THR A 35 11.97 -39.02 -5.69
N VAL A 36 12.39 -37.81 -5.31
CA VAL A 36 12.56 -37.40 -3.91
C VAL A 36 11.37 -36.55 -3.49
N THR A 37 10.45 -37.14 -2.75
CA THR A 37 9.44 -36.42 -1.96
C THR A 37 10.10 -35.87 -0.70
N ALA A 38 10.29 -34.55 -0.61
CA ALA A 38 10.72 -33.88 0.62
C ALA A 38 9.50 -33.30 1.36
N THR A 39 9.11 -33.94 2.45
CA THR A 39 8.18 -33.39 3.45
C THR A 39 8.93 -32.36 4.30
N ALA A 40 8.70 -31.06 4.04
CA ALA A 40 9.21 -29.98 4.89
C ALA A 40 8.15 -29.55 5.92
N GLY A 41 8.47 -29.70 7.20
CA GLY A 41 7.59 -29.35 8.32
C GLY A 41 7.52 -27.85 8.60
N GLY A 42 6.29 -27.35 8.79
CA GLY A 42 5.84 -26.22 9.61
C GLY A 42 6.66 -24.93 9.70
N LYS A 43 7.86 -24.96 10.31
CA LYS A 43 8.54 -23.76 10.84
C LYS A 43 9.47 -23.05 9.84
N SER A 44 10.00 -23.73 8.82
CA SER A 44 10.92 -23.08 7.86
C SER A 44 10.19 -22.23 6.82
N ALA A 45 8.99 -22.67 6.40
CA ALA A 45 8.13 -21.91 5.50
C ALA A 45 7.61 -20.62 6.15
N GLU A 46 7.36 -20.65 7.46
CA GLU A 46 6.89 -19.51 8.25
C GLU A 46 7.98 -18.46 8.50
N THR A 47 9.20 -18.91 8.81
CA THR A 47 10.36 -18.01 8.93
C THR A 47 10.72 -17.37 7.59
N ALA A 48 10.57 -18.11 6.48
CA ALA A 48 10.72 -17.56 5.13
C ALA A 48 9.62 -16.53 4.81
N PHE A 49 8.38 -16.78 5.24
CA PHE A 49 7.24 -15.89 5.07
C PHE A 49 7.37 -14.57 5.84
N LEU A 50 7.81 -14.60 7.10
CA LEU A 50 8.06 -13.37 7.88
C LEU A 50 9.24 -12.57 7.32
N LYS A 51 10.32 -13.25 6.88
CA LYS A 51 11.42 -12.59 6.16
C LYS A 51 10.99 -11.95 4.84
N ALA A 52 10.03 -12.56 4.14
CA ALA A 52 9.44 -12.00 2.92
C ALA A 52 8.67 -10.71 3.20
N ILE A 53 7.87 -10.71 4.27
CA ILE A 53 7.08 -9.56 4.67
C ILE A 53 7.98 -8.40 5.10
N SER A 54 9.03 -8.69 5.88
CA SER A 54 10.03 -7.68 6.29
C SER A 54 10.97 -7.23 5.17
N ALA A 55 11.02 -7.97 4.06
CA ALA A 55 11.77 -7.59 2.86
C ALA A 55 10.96 -6.65 1.96
N TYR A 56 9.67 -6.44 2.23
CA TYR A 56 8.90 -5.43 1.51
C TYR A 56 9.27 -4.02 1.99
N PRO A 57 9.41 -3.06 1.07
CA PRO A 57 9.59 -1.68 1.46
C PRO A 57 8.39 -1.18 2.27
N ALA A 58 8.64 -0.36 3.29
CA ALA A 58 7.62 0.30 4.12
C ALA A 58 6.55 1.10 3.31
N THR A 59 6.82 1.34 2.03
CA THR A 59 5.97 2.06 1.08
C THR A 59 4.95 1.18 0.34
N SER A 60 5.08 -0.15 0.37
CA SER A 60 4.17 -1.08 -0.33
C SER A 60 2.83 -1.19 0.40
N ALA A 61 1.77 -1.75 -0.22
CA ALA A 61 0.50 -1.92 0.50
C ALA A 61 0.66 -2.76 1.78
N ALA A 62 1.51 -3.79 1.76
CA ALA A 62 1.87 -4.60 2.93
C ALA A 62 2.87 -3.90 3.87
N GLY A 63 3.82 -3.13 3.33
CA GLY A 63 4.80 -2.37 4.11
C GLY A 63 4.24 -1.12 4.78
N ARG A 64 3.19 -0.51 4.24
CA ARG A 64 2.42 0.57 4.90
C ARG A 64 1.70 0.02 6.13
N ILE A 65 1.16 -1.19 6.01
CA ILE A 65 0.54 -1.93 7.11
C ILE A 65 1.60 -2.26 8.17
N ALA A 66 2.73 -2.83 7.75
CA ALA A 66 3.83 -3.18 8.63
C ALA A 66 4.45 -1.95 9.30
N SER A 67 4.73 -0.87 8.58
CA SER A 67 5.39 0.33 9.12
C SER A 67 4.50 1.14 10.08
N SER A 68 3.20 1.27 9.81
CA SER A 68 2.25 1.87 10.76
C SER A 68 2.14 1.03 12.04
N LEU A 69 2.13 -0.31 11.94
CA LEU A 69 2.11 -1.21 13.09
C LEU A 69 3.47 -1.25 13.82
N GLU A 70 4.58 -1.24 13.08
CA GLU A 70 5.95 -1.32 13.61
C GLU A 70 6.36 -0.04 14.33
N ARG A 71 6.06 1.15 13.79
CA ARG A 71 6.37 2.44 14.47
C ARG A 71 5.59 2.61 15.78
N LEU A 72 4.36 2.11 15.85
CA LEU A 72 3.57 2.08 17.08
C LEU A 72 4.02 0.97 18.04
N SER A 73 4.62 -0.11 17.52
CA SER A 73 5.23 -1.18 18.32
C SER A 73 6.62 -0.83 18.89
N ALA A 74 7.34 0.12 18.29
CA ALA A 74 8.65 0.58 18.76
C ALA A 74 8.62 1.27 20.14
N ALA A 75 7.42 1.54 20.67
CA ALA A 75 7.19 2.01 22.03
C ALA A 75 7.12 0.88 23.09
N ARG A 76 7.39 -0.39 22.73
CA ARG A 76 7.19 -1.54 23.62
C ARG A 76 8.48 -2.00 24.32
N PRO A 77 8.50 -2.18 25.64
CA PRO A 77 9.40 -3.15 26.28
C PRO A 77 8.99 -4.58 25.85
N GLN A 78 9.94 -5.44 25.47
CA GLN A 78 9.70 -6.84 25.13
C GLN A 78 8.97 -7.60 26.27
N ALA A 79 7.64 -7.58 26.29
CA ALA A 79 6.79 -8.51 27.02
C ALA A 79 5.31 -8.27 26.67
N SER A 80 4.70 -9.18 25.89
CA SER A 80 3.47 -9.89 26.25
C SER A 80 2.94 -10.69 25.05
N SER A 81 2.47 -11.88 25.37
CA SER A 81 2.03 -12.99 24.53
C SER A 81 0.57 -12.85 24.05
N SER A 82 0.15 -11.69 23.55
CA SER A 82 -1.24 -11.47 23.12
C SER A 82 -1.42 -11.65 21.62
N SER A 83 -2.44 -12.42 21.22
CA SER A 83 -2.94 -12.45 19.84
C SER A 83 -3.46 -11.07 19.43
N MET A 84 -3.12 -10.59 18.23
CA MET A 84 -3.69 -9.38 17.64
C MET A 84 -4.70 -9.72 16.55
N ASP A 85 -5.74 -8.92 16.47
CA ASP A 85 -6.77 -9.00 15.45
C ASP A 85 -7.01 -7.57 14.92
N VAL A 86 -6.62 -7.33 13.66
CA VAL A 86 -6.63 -6.00 13.03
C VAL A 86 -7.26 -6.06 11.64
N THR A 87 -8.34 -5.30 11.44
CA THR A 87 -8.90 -5.07 10.10
C THR A 87 -8.23 -3.87 9.46
N VAL A 88 -7.38 -4.06 8.47
CA VAL A 88 -6.69 -3.01 7.74
C VAL A 88 -7.48 -2.61 6.49
N GLY A 89 -7.77 -1.31 6.33
CA GLY A 89 -8.25 -0.75 5.07
C GLY A 89 -7.07 -0.31 4.19
N THR A 90 -7.07 -0.69 2.91
CA THR A 90 -6.03 -0.27 1.94
C THR A 90 -6.56 0.75 0.93
N GLY A 91 -7.87 0.74 0.65
CA GLY A 91 -8.48 1.66 -0.29
C GLY A 91 -9.99 1.75 -0.16
N VAL A 92 -10.54 2.94 -0.43
CA VAL A 92 -11.99 3.15 -0.60
C VAL A 92 -12.26 3.84 -1.94
N SER A 93 -13.30 3.38 -2.64
CA SER A 93 -13.78 4.02 -3.86
C SER A 93 -15.29 4.20 -3.81
N CYS A 94 -15.74 5.44 -4.02
CA CYS A 94 -17.14 5.82 -3.95
C CYS A 94 -17.67 6.25 -5.32
N ALA A 95 -18.76 5.62 -5.77
CA ALA A 95 -19.55 6.11 -6.89
C ALA A 95 -20.50 7.25 -6.47
N SER A 96 -20.86 7.29 -5.19
CA SER A 96 -21.61 8.38 -4.55
C SER A 96 -21.31 8.39 -3.04
N PRO A 97 -21.67 9.45 -2.29
CA PRO A 97 -21.40 9.53 -0.85
C PRO A 97 -22.04 8.39 -0.02
N THR A 98 -23.01 7.67 -0.58
CA THR A 98 -23.72 6.56 0.07
C THR A 98 -23.53 5.24 -0.67
N ALA A 99 -22.64 5.16 -1.65
CA ALA A 99 -22.32 3.97 -2.41
C ALA A 99 -20.80 3.85 -2.61
N CYS A 100 -20.14 3.17 -1.67
CA CYS A 100 -18.71 2.98 -1.66
C CYS A 100 -18.34 1.53 -1.44
N LEU A 101 -17.20 1.11 -1.98
CA LEU A 101 -16.57 -0.17 -1.68
C LEU A 101 -15.22 0.12 -1.03
N THR A 102 -14.97 -0.46 0.14
CA THR A 102 -13.66 -0.44 0.79
C THR A 102 -13.07 -1.84 0.78
N VAL A 103 -11.75 -1.91 0.65
CA VAL A 103 -11.00 -3.15 0.59
C VAL A 103 -9.78 -3.09 1.51
N GLY A 104 -9.24 -4.26 1.83
CA GLY A 104 -8.02 -4.41 2.59
C GLY A 104 -7.83 -5.84 3.09
N GLY A 105 -7.37 -5.98 4.33
CA GLY A 105 -7.05 -7.27 4.94
C GLY A 105 -7.47 -7.35 6.40
N HIS A 106 -7.57 -8.55 6.91
CA HIS A 106 -7.81 -8.85 8.31
C HIS A 106 -6.65 -9.72 8.78
N GLU A 107 -5.81 -9.12 9.61
CA GLU A 107 -4.63 -9.77 10.16
C GLU A 107 -4.96 -10.39 11.51
N VAL A 108 -4.69 -11.68 11.63
CA VAL A 108 -4.70 -12.39 12.90
C VAL A 108 -3.28 -12.85 13.16
N SER A 109 -2.64 -12.27 14.16
CA SER A 109 -1.29 -12.66 14.58
C SER A 109 -1.31 -13.30 15.97
N SER A 110 -0.51 -14.35 16.12
CA SER A 110 -0.24 -15.06 17.37
C SER A 110 1.27 -15.16 17.55
N THR A 111 1.73 -15.65 18.71
CA THR A 111 3.16 -15.84 19.00
C THR A 111 3.89 -16.72 17.99
N ASN A 112 3.17 -17.58 17.26
CA ASN A 112 3.74 -18.56 16.33
C ASN A 112 2.98 -18.63 14.99
N SER A 113 2.24 -17.59 14.60
CA SER A 113 1.58 -17.54 13.29
C SER A 113 1.01 -16.16 12.99
N SER A 114 1.19 -15.64 11.78
CA SER A 114 0.38 -14.56 11.24
C SER A 114 -0.40 -15.04 10.02
N SER A 115 -1.67 -14.69 9.94
CA SER A 115 -2.51 -14.91 8.76
C SER A 115 -3.20 -13.62 8.38
N ILE A 116 -3.14 -13.28 7.10
CA ILE A 116 -3.88 -12.15 6.54
C ILE A 116 -4.93 -12.71 5.59
N THR A 117 -6.20 -12.39 5.86
CA THR A 117 -7.34 -12.73 5.01
C THR A 117 -7.91 -11.48 4.36
N PRO A 118 -8.46 -11.54 3.15
CA PRO A 118 -8.90 -10.34 2.45
C PRO A 118 -10.21 -9.83 3.03
N PHE A 119 -10.28 -8.52 3.23
CA PHE A 119 -11.46 -7.84 3.78
C PHE A 119 -12.07 -6.91 2.72
N ALA A 120 -13.40 -6.97 2.58
CA ALA A 120 -14.15 -5.98 1.81
C ALA A 120 -15.45 -5.62 2.53
N ALA A 121 -15.84 -4.35 2.45
CA ALA A 121 -17.14 -3.90 2.93
C ALA A 121 -17.76 -2.90 1.96
N ARG A 122 -19.09 -2.93 1.87
CA ARG A 122 -19.90 -2.09 0.99
C ARG A 122 -20.74 -1.13 1.80
N LEU A 123 -20.59 0.16 1.51
CA LEU A 123 -21.51 1.19 1.95
C LEU A 123 -22.70 1.25 0.98
N HIS A 124 -23.90 1.11 1.52
CA HIS A 124 -25.15 1.36 0.82
C HIS A 124 -26.12 2.08 1.75
N ALA A 125 -26.63 3.24 1.32
CA ALA A 125 -27.61 4.03 2.06
C ALA A 125 -27.20 4.34 3.52
N GLY A 126 -25.91 4.59 3.75
CA GLY A 126 -25.38 4.96 5.08
C GLY A 126 -25.00 3.78 5.97
N THR A 127 -25.19 2.53 5.52
CA THR A 127 -24.82 1.33 6.27
C THR A 127 -23.72 0.56 5.55
N TRP A 128 -22.67 0.20 6.28
CA TRP A 128 -21.65 -0.73 5.80
C TRP A 128 -22.07 -2.16 6.08
N LYS A 129 -21.81 -3.04 5.12
CA LYS A 129 -21.93 -4.49 5.27
C LYS A 129 -20.68 -5.16 4.74
N VAL A 130 -20.20 -6.19 5.44
CA VAL A 130 -19.11 -7.04 4.96
C VAL A 130 -19.54 -7.71 3.66
N VAL A 131 -18.64 -7.72 2.69
CA VAL A 131 -18.82 -8.45 1.42
C VAL A 131 -17.92 -9.67 1.45
N PRO A 132 -18.45 -10.88 1.29
CA PRO A 132 -17.62 -12.08 1.22
C PRO A 132 -16.61 -12.01 0.09
N VAL A 133 -15.35 -12.32 0.40
CA VAL A 133 -14.25 -12.36 -0.57
C VAL A 133 -13.83 -13.82 -0.79
N LYS A 134 -13.80 -14.25 -2.05
CA LYS A 134 -13.29 -15.56 -2.44
C LYS A 134 -11.82 -15.44 -2.84
N ALA A 135 -10.92 -15.66 -1.89
CA ALA A 135 -9.48 -15.72 -2.13
C ALA A 135 -9.11 -16.96 -2.98
N PRO A 136 -7.95 -16.95 -3.66
CA PRO A 136 -7.44 -18.15 -4.34
C PRO A 136 -7.35 -19.37 -3.40
N LYS A 137 -7.67 -20.55 -3.93
CA LYS A 137 -7.73 -21.78 -3.13
C LYS A 137 -6.33 -22.14 -2.62
N GLY A 138 -6.23 -22.44 -1.32
CA GLY A 138 -4.96 -22.82 -0.68
C GLY A 138 -4.09 -21.64 -0.26
N SER A 139 -4.58 -20.40 -0.39
CA SER A 139 -3.87 -19.23 0.09
C SER A 139 -3.89 -19.14 1.62
N LYS A 140 -2.71 -19.01 2.22
CA LYS A 140 -2.54 -18.71 3.67
C LYS A 140 -2.43 -17.20 3.95
N PHE A 141 -2.17 -16.45 2.89
CA PHE A 141 -2.11 -15.00 2.85
C PHE A 141 -2.89 -14.53 1.63
N ALA A 142 -3.83 -13.60 1.84
CA ALA A 142 -4.44 -12.85 0.77
C ALA A 142 -4.85 -11.46 1.29
N LEU A 143 -4.48 -10.43 0.53
CA LEU A 143 -4.76 -9.03 0.83
C LEU A 143 -5.37 -8.37 -0.40
N LEU A 144 -6.35 -7.49 -0.21
CA LEU A 144 -6.82 -6.62 -1.29
C LEU A 144 -6.04 -5.31 -1.26
N THR A 145 -5.43 -4.93 -2.37
CA THR A 145 -4.47 -3.81 -2.45
C THR A 145 -5.08 -2.55 -3.05
N GLY A 146 -6.14 -2.68 -3.85
CA GLY A 146 -6.77 -1.53 -4.50
C GLY A 146 -8.20 -1.78 -4.98
N VAL A 147 -8.97 -0.70 -5.07
CA VAL A 147 -10.34 -0.70 -5.58
C VAL A 147 -10.62 0.54 -6.42
N SER A 148 -11.30 0.37 -7.55
CA SER A 148 -11.78 1.48 -8.37
C SER A 148 -13.21 1.22 -8.83
N CYS A 149 -14.13 2.09 -8.39
CA CYS A 149 -15.54 2.06 -8.74
C CYS A 149 -15.85 3.13 -9.77
N ARG A 150 -16.45 2.73 -10.90
CA ARG A 150 -17.01 3.66 -11.90
C ARG A 150 -18.53 3.78 -11.81
N ALA A 151 -19.18 2.82 -11.18
CA ALA A 151 -20.58 2.89 -10.79
C ALA A 151 -20.78 2.18 -9.45
N ALA A 152 -21.92 2.43 -8.79
CA ALA A 152 -22.29 1.75 -7.54
C ALA A 152 -22.39 0.22 -7.69
N THR A 153 -22.51 -0.25 -8.92
CA THR A 153 -22.65 -1.66 -9.32
C THR A 153 -21.49 -2.16 -10.18
N SER A 154 -20.44 -1.36 -10.36
CA SER A 154 -19.28 -1.74 -11.18
C SER A 154 -17.99 -1.21 -10.56
N CYS A 155 -17.28 -2.12 -9.87
CA CYS A 155 -15.94 -1.86 -9.35
C CYS A 155 -15.00 -3.00 -9.75
N LEU A 156 -13.73 -2.65 -10.01
CA LEU A 156 -12.65 -3.61 -10.10
C LEU A 156 -11.82 -3.54 -8.82
N VAL A 157 -11.47 -4.70 -8.29
CA VAL A 157 -10.68 -4.87 -7.08
C VAL A 157 -9.49 -5.75 -7.40
N LEU A 158 -8.31 -5.34 -6.94
CA LEU A 158 -7.08 -6.12 -7.06
C LEU A 158 -6.56 -6.51 -5.68
N GLY A 159 -5.81 -7.60 -5.66
CA GLY A 159 -5.16 -8.10 -4.46
C GLY A 159 -4.02 -9.05 -4.79
N GLU A 160 -3.37 -9.52 -3.74
CA GLU A 160 -2.20 -10.39 -3.79
C GLU A 160 -2.42 -11.57 -2.86
N ALA A 161 -2.02 -12.77 -3.29
CA ALA A 161 -2.16 -13.98 -2.50
C ALA A 161 -0.95 -14.89 -2.61
N ALA A 162 -0.60 -15.56 -1.50
CA ALA A 162 0.47 -16.57 -1.47
C ALA A 162 -0.12 -17.98 -1.51
N THR A 163 0.14 -18.74 -2.58
CA THR A 163 -0.29 -20.14 -2.71
C THR A 163 0.89 -21.10 -2.53
N GLY A 164 1.10 -21.57 -1.30
CA GLY A 164 1.68 -22.90 -1.02
C GLY A 164 3.19 -23.13 -1.14
N SER A 165 3.98 -22.39 -1.94
CA SER A 165 5.44 -22.53 -1.94
C SER A 165 6.11 -21.24 -2.39
N PHE A 166 7.10 -20.80 -1.63
CA PHE A 166 7.90 -19.59 -1.85
C PHE A 166 8.68 -19.67 -3.19
N PRO A 167 8.98 -18.54 -3.86
CA PRO A 167 8.63 -17.15 -3.52
C PRO A 167 7.57 -16.62 -4.50
N GLY A 168 6.37 -16.30 -4.06
CA GLY A 168 5.51 -15.57 -4.97
C GLY A 168 4.17 -15.21 -4.40
N LEU A 169 3.99 -13.93 -4.08
CA LEU A 169 2.69 -13.34 -4.16
C LEU A 169 2.26 -13.35 -5.63
N ALA A 170 1.05 -13.83 -5.87
CA ALA A 170 0.42 -13.77 -7.18
C ALA A 170 -0.73 -12.76 -7.12
N PRO A 171 -0.86 -11.89 -8.13
CA PRO A 171 -2.01 -11.00 -8.22
C PRO A 171 -3.29 -11.81 -8.45
N PHE A 172 -4.39 -11.32 -7.90
CA PHE A 172 -5.73 -11.78 -8.23
C PHE A 172 -6.68 -10.59 -8.35
N ALA A 173 -7.80 -10.81 -9.03
CA ALA A 173 -8.76 -9.75 -9.33
C ALA A 173 -10.19 -10.20 -9.05
N LEU A 174 -11.01 -9.25 -8.60
CA LEU A 174 -12.43 -9.44 -8.34
C LEU A 174 -13.22 -8.31 -9.00
N ALA A 175 -14.37 -8.63 -9.57
CA ALA A 175 -15.33 -7.64 -10.06
C ALA A 175 -16.56 -7.58 -9.15
N TRP A 176 -16.93 -6.37 -8.75
CA TRP A 176 -18.19 -6.07 -8.08
C TRP A 176 -19.26 -5.79 -9.13
N ASN A 177 -20.36 -6.56 -9.07
CA ASN A 177 -21.49 -6.46 -10.01
C ASN A 177 -22.73 -5.75 -9.43
N GLY A 178 -22.63 -5.14 -8.23
CA GLY A 178 -23.76 -4.56 -7.51
C GLY A 178 -24.32 -5.43 -6.38
N SER A 179 -23.94 -6.71 -6.34
CA SER A 179 -24.38 -7.64 -5.30
C SER A 179 -23.25 -8.48 -4.68
N THR A 180 -22.31 -8.95 -5.49
CA THR A 180 -21.26 -9.86 -5.06
C THR A 180 -19.92 -9.51 -5.69
N LEU A 181 -18.83 -9.83 -4.97
CA LEU A 181 -17.49 -9.87 -5.54
C LEU A 181 -17.29 -11.23 -6.21
N THR A 182 -16.99 -11.20 -7.50
CA THR A 182 -16.77 -12.40 -8.32
C THR A 182 -15.33 -12.42 -8.83
N PRO A 183 -14.62 -13.56 -8.74
CA PRO A 183 -13.30 -13.69 -9.35
C PRO A 183 -13.36 -13.43 -10.86
N VAL A 184 -12.41 -12.63 -11.34
CA VAL A 184 -12.16 -12.41 -12.78
C VAL A 184 -10.72 -12.79 -13.10
N ALA A 185 -10.34 -12.75 -14.38
CA ALA A 185 -8.98 -13.05 -14.79
C ALA A 185 -7.98 -12.18 -14.01
N ALA A 186 -6.93 -12.80 -13.46
CA ALA A 186 -5.86 -12.09 -12.78
C ALA A 186 -4.96 -11.33 -13.76
N PRO A 187 -4.35 -10.19 -13.36
CA PRO A 187 -3.28 -9.56 -14.12
C PRO A 187 -2.13 -10.55 -14.36
N PRO A 188 -1.76 -10.84 -15.62
CA PRO A 188 -0.75 -11.85 -15.90
C PRO A 188 0.66 -11.35 -15.58
N LEU A 189 1.46 -12.12 -14.84
CA LEU A 189 2.89 -11.85 -14.63
C LEU A 189 3.74 -12.40 -15.80
N PRO A 190 4.91 -11.80 -16.10
CA PRO A 190 5.88 -12.40 -17.00
C PRO A 190 6.32 -13.79 -16.52
N ALA A 191 6.84 -14.62 -17.41
CA ALA A 191 7.37 -15.92 -17.00
C ALA A 191 8.53 -15.75 -16.01
N HIS A 192 8.66 -16.66 -15.04
CA HIS A 192 9.72 -16.62 -14.02
C HIS A 192 9.79 -15.28 -13.30
N THR A 193 8.65 -14.66 -13.04
CA THR A 193 8.55 -13.37 -12.34
C THR A 193 7.50 -13.52 -11.27
N PHE A 194 7.90 -13.31 -10.02
CA PHE A 194 6.96 -12.99 -8.96
C PHE A 194 6.77 -11.48 -8.93
N GLY A 195 5.58 -11.02 -8.58
CA GLY A 195 5.28 -9.61 -8.68
C GLY A 195 4.08 -9.20 -7.87
N GLN A 196 4.06 -7.92 -7.55
CA GLN A 196 3.05 -7.27 -6.75
C GLN A 196 2.11 -6.50 -7.65
N VAL A 197 0.88 -6.28 -7.16
CA VAL A 197 -0.09 -5.44 -7.83
C VAL A 197 -0.52 -4.34 -6.87
N GLY A 198 -0.15 -3.12 -7.22
CA GLY A 198 -0.46 -1.95 -6.43
C GLY A 198 -1.85 -1.39 -6.77
N PRO A 199 -1.96 -0.09 -7.05
CA PRO A 199 -3.25 0.56 -7.25
C PRO A 199 -3.89 0.23 -8.60
N VAL A 200 -5.22 0.35 -8.63
CA VAL A 200 -6.06 0.22 -9.84
C VAL A 200 -6.83 1.50 -10.09
N SER A 201 -6.90 1.93 -11.34
CA SER A 201 -7.67 3.08 -11.80
C SER A 201 -8.52 2.68 -13.00
N CYS A 202 -9.81 2.51 -12.78
CA CYS A 202 -10.76 2.37 -13.89
C CYS A 202 -10.95 3.73 -14.54
N VAL A 203 -11.02 3.82 -15.87
CA VAL A 203 -11.33 5.05 -16.63
C VAL A 203 -12.78 5.05 -17.14
N ALA A 204 -13.34 3.86 -17.34
CA ALA A 204 -14.75 3.63 -17.62
C ALA A 204 -15.20 2.30 -16.99
N VAL A 205 -16.49 1.98 -17.06
CA VAL A 205 -16.97 0.63 -16.77
C VAL A 205 -16.20 -0.34 -17.68
N ASN A 206 -15.65 -1.41 -17.09
CA ASN A 206 -14.86 -2.42 -17.81
C ASN A 206 -13.57 -1.91 -18.49
N SER A 207 -13.11 -0.69 -18.23
CA SER A 207 -11.83 -0.19 -18.76
C SER A 207 -10.97 0.30 -17.62
N CYS A 208 -9.93 -0.45 -17.27
CA CYS A 208 -9.10 -0.14 -16.10
C CYS A 208 -7.61 -0.29 -16.38
N VAL A 209 -6.82 0.42 -15.61
CA VAL A 209 -5.37 0.30 -15.59
C VAL A 209 -4.95 -0.12 -14.19
N ALA A 210 -3.97 -1.01 -14.11
CA ALA A 210 -3.32 -1.40 -12.88
C ALA A 210 -1.81 -1.28 -13.06
N ILE A 211 -1.09 -1.05 -11.97
CA ILE A 211 0.36 -0.99 -12.00
C ILE A 211 0.94 -1.79 -10.84
N GLY A 212 2.14 -2.31 -11.05
CA GLY A 212 2.88 -3.06 -10.05
C GLY A 212 4.31 -3.29 -10.51
N SER A 213 5.04 -4.04 -9.71
CA SER A 213 6.43 -4.41 -9.95
C SER A 213 6.55 -5.93 -10.01
N GLY A 214 7.60 -6.40 -10.66
CA GLY A 214 7.99 -7.79 -10.64
C GLY A 214 9.50 -7.92 -10.58
N MET A 215 9.96 -9.02 -10.01
CA MET A 215 11.36 -9.40 -10.04
C MET A 215 11.52 -10.70 -10.83
N ASN A 216 12.46 -10.69 -11.78
CA ASN A 216 12.79 -11.89 -12.52
C ASN A 216 13.56 -12.87 -11.61
N GLU A 217 13.07 -14.10 -11.48
CA GLU A 217 13.65 -15.13 -10.62
C GLU A 217 15.05 -15.57 -11.06
N THR A 218 15.38 -15.42 -12.34
CA THR A 218 16.65 -15.91 -12.91
C THR A 218 17.71 -14.81 -12.91
N THR A 219 17.33 -13.58 -13.25
CA THR A 219 18.28 -12.47 -13.41
C THR A 219 18.28 -11.49 -12.23
N SER A 220 17.31 -11.62 -11.32
CA SER A 220 17.01 -10.64 -10.26
C SER A 220 16.75 -9.22 -10.78
N ALA A 221 16.47 -9.08 -12.08
CA ALA A 221 16.17 -7.78 -12.67
C ALA A 221 14.73 -7.37 -12.30
N GLY A 222 14.59 -6.14 -11.82
CA GLY A 222 13.30 -5.50 -11.61
C GLY A 222 12.62 -5.12 -12.92
N VAL A 223 11.30 -5.26 -12.96
CA VAL A 223 10.45 -4.81 -14.05
C VAL A 223 9.23 -4.07 -13.49
N GLN A 224 8.92 -2.93 -14.09
CA GLN A 224 7.65 -2.25 -13.88
C GLN A 224 6.62 -2.85 -14.82
N ILE A 225 5.43 -3.13 -14.30
CA ILE A 225 4.38 -3.78 -15.06
C ILE A 225 3.14 -2.90 -15.01
N ILE A 226 2.63 -2.53 -16.20
CA ILE A 226 1.35 -1.86 -16.35
C ILE A 226 0.40 -2.79 -17.09
N TRP A 227 -0.79 -2.96 -16.53
CA TRP A 227 -1.84 -3.79 -17.10
C TRP A 227 -3.02 -2.92 -17.51
N THR A 228 -3.59 -3.22 -18.67
CA THR A 228 -4.84 -2.62 -19.15
C THR A 228 -5.93 -3.68 -19.25
N TRP A 229 -7.07 -3.42 -18.63
CA TRP A 229 -8.25 -4.28 -18.61
C TRP A 229 -9.30 -3.74 -19.57
N ASN A 230 -9.88 -4.62 -20.38
CA ASN A 230 -10.94 -4.27 -21.33
C ASN A 230 -12.32 -4.85 -20.97
N GLY A 231 -12.48 -5.40 -19.76
CA GLY A 231 -13.72 -6.03 -19.30
C GLY A 231 -13.68 -7.54 -19.27
N THR A 232 -12.77 -8.14 -20.03
CA THR A 232 -12.65 -9.61 -20.14
C THR A 232 -11.22 -10.09 -20.11
N LYS A 233 -10.26 -9.29 -20.57
CA LYS A 233 -8.86 -9.67 -20.68
C LYS A 233 -7.95 -8.53 -20.25
N TRP A 234 -6.82 -8.91 -19.67
CA TRP A 234 -5.70 -8.03 -19.39
C TRP A 234 -4.72 -8.05 -20.58
N ALA A 235 -4.29 -6.87 -20.99
CA ALA A 235 -3.06 -6.71 -21.76
C ALA A 235 -1.96 -6.18 -20.81
N ARG A 236 -0.73 -6.64 -21.01
CA ARG A 236 0.42 -6.31 -20.18
C ARG A 236 1.46 -5.57 -21.01
N THR A 237 2.02 -4.51 -20.44
CA THR A 237 3.24 -3.85 -20.91
C THR A 237 4.27 -3.87 -19.79
N THR A 238 5.50 -4.28 -20.10
CA THR A 238 6.63 -4.28 -19.17
C THR A 238 7.58 -3.17 -19.55
N VAL A 239 8.00 -2.40 -18.55
CA VAL A 239 9.03 -1.37 -18.68
C VAL A 239 10.21 -1.83 -17.81
N PRO A 240 11.39 -2.11 -18.41
CA PRO A 240 12.57 -2.42 -17.62
C PRO A 240 12.90 -1.28 -16.66
N ASP A 241 13.37 -1.60 -15.47
CA ASP A 241 13.92 -0.58 -14.58
C ASP A 241 15.15 0.07 -15.22
N ALA A 242 15.27 1.39 -15.05
CA ALA A 242 16.38 2.15 -15.63
C ALA A 242 17.74 1.73 -15.05
N ASP A 243 17.73 1.24 -13.81
CA ASP A 243 18.86 0.62 -13.13
C ASP A 243 18.43 -0.75 -12.57
N PRO A 244 19.11 -1.85 -12.93
CA PRO A 244 18.80 -3.18 -12.40
C PRO A 244 18.98 -3.31 -10.88
N ASN A 245 19.63 -2.34 -10.24
CA ASN A 245 19.79 -2.26 -8.79
C ASN A 245 18.77 -1.34 -8.12
N THR A 246 17.72 -0.94 -8.84
CA THR A 246 16.68 -0.07 -8.29
C THR A 246 15.33 -0.77 -8.42
N GLU A 247 14.62 -0.91 -7.31
CA GLU A 247 13.23 -1.39 -7.32
C GLU A 247 12.28 -0.21 -7.23
N MET A 248 11.25 -0.23 -8.08
CA MET A 248 10.15 0.74 -8.03
C MET A 248 8.95 0.14 -7.32
N ASP A 249 8.48 0.82 -6.28
CA ASP A 249 7.23 0.51 -5.61
C ASP A 249 6.19 1.60 -5.92
N PHE A 250 4.94 1.22 -6.15
CA PHE A 250 3.88 2.11 -6.58
C PHE A 250 2.86 2.34 -5.46
N SER A 251 2.73 3.59 -5.03
CA SER A 251 1.78 4.00 -3.99
C SER A 251 0.51 4.63 -4.54
N GLY A 252 0.53 5.19 -5.75
CA GLY A 252 -0.61 5.88 -6.34
C GLY A 252 -0.72 5.72 -7.85
N LEU A 253 -1.95 5.68 -8.35
CA LEU A 253 -2.28 5.62 -9.78
C LEU A 253 -3.56 6.40 -10.06
N HIS A 254 -3.49 7.32 -11.01
CA HIS A 254 -4.67 7.97 -11.57
C HIS A 254 -4.58 7.97 -13.09
N CYS A 255 -5.57 7.37 -13.76
CA CYS A 255 -5.62 7.31 -15.21
C CYS A 255 -6.76 8.17 -15.78
N PHE A 256 -6.45 8.87 -16.87
CA PHE A 256 -7.41 9.64 -17.68
C PHE A 256 -7.87 8.83 -18.88
N SER A 257 -7.02 7.93 -19.38
CA SER A 257 -7.30 6.93 -20.39
C SER A 257 -6.49 5.65 -20.12
N LEU A 258 -6.64 4.60 -20.93
CA LEU A 258 -5.82 3.39 -20.80
C LEU A 258 -4.33 3.63 -21.09
N THR A 259 -3.98 4.77 -21.68
CA THR A 259 -2.62 5.12 -22.11
C THR A 259 -2.15 6.46 -21.54
N SER A 260 -2.90 7.05 -20.60
CA SER A 260 -2.53 8.33 -19.99
C SER A 260 -2.82 8.26 -18.50
N CYS A 261 -1.75 8.17 -17.71
CA CYS A 261 -1.84 8.08 -16.26
C CYS A 261 -0.76 8.93 -15.59
N VAL A 262 -0.99 9.28 -14.33
CA VAL A 262 0.03 9.72 -13.39
C VAL A 262 0.18 8.65 -12.33
N VAL A 263 1.42 8.36 -11.98
CA VAL A 263 1.80 7.38 -10.96
C VAL A 263 2.68 8.03 -9.92
N THR A 264 2.56 7.56 -8.69
CA THR A 264 3.49 7.90 -7.60
C THR A 264 4.02 6.64 -6.96
N GLY A 265 5.20 6.74 -6.39
CA GLY A 265 5.87 5.61 -5.81
C GLY A 265 7.17 5.99 -5.13
N SER A 266 8.02 4.99 -4.92
CA SER A 266 9.38 5.14 -4.41
C SER A 266 10.34 4.30 -5.24
N SER A 267 11.50 4.87 -5.52
CA SER A 267 12.67 4.22 -6.06
C SER A 267 13.58 3.81 -4.90
N LEU A 268 13.97 2.54 -4.85
CA LEU A 268 14.78 1.96 -3.77
C LEU A 268 16.04 1.33 -4.34
N ALA A 269 17.20 1.84 -3.96
CA ALA A 269 18.48 1.27 -4.36
C ALA A 269 18.76 -0.03 -3.58
N THR A 270 18.67 -1.18 -4.26
CA THR A 270 18.81 -2.54 -3.71
C THR A 270 20.24 -2.88 -3.28
N THR A 271 21.23 -2.09 -3.69
CA THR A 271 22.66 -2.26 -3.34
C THR A 271 23.14 -1.39 -2.18
N SER A 272 22.30 -0.48 -1.67
CA SER A 272 22.69 0.44 -0.60
C SER A 272 22.38 -0.16 0.78
N SER A 273 23.40 -0.27 1.65
CA SER A 273 23.23 -0.69 3.05
C SER A 273 22.42 0.30 3.91
N THR A 274 22.08 1.47 3.34
CA THR A 274 21.27 2.53 3.95
C THR A 274 19.93 2.76 3.26
N GLY A 275 19.57 1.94 2.25
CA GLY A 275 18.21 1.88 1.65
C GLY A 275 17.55 3.23 1.39
N THR A 276 18.24 4.17 0.73
CA THR A 276 17.66 5.51 0.52
C THR A 276 16.51 5.42 -0.49
N SER A 277 15.28 5.53 0.04
CA SER A 277 14.05 5.61 -0.75
C SER A 277 13.87 7.03 -1.28
N THR A 278 13.74 7.17 -2.59
CA THR A 278 13.40 8.46 -3.23
C THR A 278 11.98 8.37 -3.79
N PRO A 279 11.05 9.22 -3.35
CA PRO A 279 9.71 9.21 -3.89
C PRO A 279 9.72 9.80 -5.30
N VAL A 280 8.94 9.19 -6.19
CA VAL A 280 8.89 9.51 -7.62
C VAL A 280 7.46 9.78 -8.02
N ALA A 281 7.25 10.79 -8.86
CA ALA A 281 6.01 11.00 -9.59
C ALA A 281 6.31 10.94 -11.08
N ALA A 282 5.56 10.15 -11.85
CA ALA A 282 5.79 9.98 -13.28
C ALA A 282 4.48 9.99 -14.08
N ALA A 283 4.56 10.43 -15.33
CA ALA A 283 3.49 10.34 -16.31
C ALA A 283 3.69 9.13 -17.22
N TRP A 284 2.65 8.31 -17.36
CA TRP A 284 2.57 7.23 -18.33
C TRP A 284 1.88 7.70 -19.61
N ASN A 285 2.49 7.43 -20.76
CA ASN A 285 1.97 7.83 -22.08
C ASN A 285 1.52 6.66 -22.98
N GLY A 286 1.38 5.46 -22.41
CA GLY A 286 1.05 4.24 -23.16
C GLY A 286 2.26 3.43 -23.61
N LYS A 287 3.48 3.97 -23.47
CA LYS A 287 4.72 3.29 -23.86
C LYS A 287 5.84 3.41 -22.83
N ALA A 288 6.02 4.59 -22.24
CA ALA A 288 7.09 4.86 -21.30
C ALA A 288 6.62 5.79 -20.17
N PHE A 289 7.35 5.73 -19.05
CA PHE A 289 7.24 6.71 -17.99
C PHE A 289 8.11 7.92 -18.30
N ALA A 290 7.57 9.11 -18.05
CA ALA A 290 8.30 10.36 -18.03
C ALA A 290 8.27 10.90 -16.60
N ASP A 291 9.43 11.12 -16.00
CA ASP A 291 9.55 11.68 -14.66
C ASP A 291 8.99 13.12 -14.62
N LEU A 292 8.09 13.39 -13.67
CA LEU A 292 7.48 14.69 -13.45
C LEU A 292 8.30 15.58 -12.51
N GLN A 293 9.49 15.14 -12.07
CA GLN A 293 10.43 15.88 -11.25
C GLN A 293 9.76 16.41 -9.97
N ALA A 294 9.21 15.50 -9.17
CA ALA A 294 8.59 15.87 -7.90
C ALA A 294 9.61 16.55 -6.98
N THR A 295 9.17 17.58 -6.25
CA THR A 295 10.10 18.42 -5.48
C THR A 295 10.04 18.02 -4.02
N LEU A 296 11.11 17.38 -3.54
CA LEU A 296 11.16 16.96 -2.15
C LEU A 296 11.13 18.13 -1.16
N PRO A 297 10.42 18.01 -0.03
CA PRO A 297 10.46 19.03 1.00
C PRO A 297 11.88 19.15 1.59
N ALA A 298 12.43 20.37 1.67
CA ALA A 298 13.75 20.56 2.29
C ALA A 298 13.72 20.20 3.79
N GLY A 299 14.79 19.60 4.33
CA GLY A 299 14.90 19.35 5.78
C GLY A 299 14.01 18.22 6.32
N VAL A 300 13.53 17.33 5.46
CA VAL A 300 13.03 16.01 5.87
C VAL A 300 13.96 14.92 5.35
N SER A 301 14.11 13.83 6.11
CA SER A 301 14.73 12.60 5.65
C SER A 301 13.66 11.55 5.34
N ASP A 302 13.98 10.61 4.46
CA ASP A 302 13.11 9.50 4.04
C ASP A 302 11.68 9.94 3.63
N PRO A 303 11.54 10.95 2.73
CA PRO A 303 10.23 11.37 2.28
C PRO A 303 9.53 10.24 1.49
N MET A 304 8.22 10.10 1.68
CA MET A 304 7.43 9.06 1.01
C MET A 304 6.12 9.62 0.49
N PHE A 305 5.73 9.23 -0.73
CA PHE A 305 4.39 9.50 -1.27
C PHE A 305 3.44 8.37 -0.90
N SER A 306 2.31 8.72 -0.31
CA SER A 306 1.32 7.77 0.20
C SER A 306 0.00 7.82 -0.59
N GLY A 307 -0.37 8.98 -1.13
CA GLY A 307 -1.63 9.15 -1.84
C GLY A 307 -1.52 10.09 -3.04
N LEU A 308 -2.30 9.81 -4.08
CA LEU A 308 -2.37 10.57 -5.32
C LEU A 308 -3.83 10.81 -5.72
N SER A 309 -4.16 12.03 -6.10
CA SER A 309 -5.40 12.35 -6.80
C SER A 309 -5.17 13.39 -7.88
N CYS A 310 -5.53 13.04 -9.11
CA CYS A 310 -5.56 13.99 -10.21
C CYS A 310 -6.99 14.35 -10.60
N VAL A 311 -7.16 15.54 -11.15
CA VAL A 311 -8.39 15.97 -11.83
C VAL A 311 -8.14 16.00 -13.33
N THR A 312 -6.94 16.42 -13.73
CA THR A 312 -6.42 16.35 -15.10
C THR A 312 -4.93 16.01 -15.05
N ALA A 313 -4.31 15.71 -16.19
CA ALA A 313 -2.86 15.48 -16.27
C ALA A 313 -2.02 16.70 -15.83
N HIS A 314 -2.63 17.87 -15.73
CA HIS A 314 -2.01 19.13 -15.32
C HIS A 314 -2.52 19.61 -13.95
N SER A 315 -3.28 18.79 -13.22
CA SER A 315 -3.76 19.12 -11.90
C SER A 315 -3.83 17.86 -11.05
N CYS A 316 -2.75 17.65 -10.30
CA CYS A 316 -2.61 16.52 -9.39
C CYS A 316 -2.20 17.01 -8.01
N VAL A 317 -2.62 16.27 -6.99
CA VAL A 317 -2.14 16.43 -5.62
C VAL A 317 -1.58 15.11 -5.15
N VAL A 318 -0.39 15.18 -4.58
CA VAL A 318 0.27 14.08 -3.90
C VAL A 318 0.39 14.43 -2.43
N VAL A 319 0.23 13.44 -1.55
CA VAL A 319 0.41 13.59 -0.12
C VAL A 319 1.36 12.52 0.42
N GLY A 320 1.99 12.84 1.54
CA GLY A 320 2.97 11.97 2.16
C GLY A 320 3.49 12.50 3.48
N SER A 321 4.56 11.86 3.96
CA SER A 321 5.25 12.23 5.19
C SER A 321 6.76 12.05 5.04
N GLY A 322 7.51 12.69 5.95
CA GLY A 322 8.96 12.54 6.05
C GLY A 322 9.41 12.75 7.49
N ASN A 323 10.55 12.14 7.83
CA ASN A 323 11.15 12.25 9.15
C ASN A 323 11.77 13.63 9.35
N THR A 324 11.61 14.22 10.53
CA THR A 324 12.24 15.49 10.93
C THR A 324 13.37 15.30 11.94
N SER A 325 13.51 14.10 12.49
CA SER A 325 14.65 13.70 13.33
C SER A 325 15.37 12.50 12.73
N SER A 326 16.68 12.44 12.93
CA SER A 326 17.51 11.29 12.51
C SER A 326 17.16 9.98 13.23
N THR A 327 16.39 10.06 14.32
CA THR A 327 15.88 8.91 15.07
C THR A 327 14.51 8.43 14.58
N GLY A 328 13.87 9.14 13.63
CA GLY A 328 12.50 8.83 13.16
C GLY A 328 11.40 9.07 14.20
N ALA A 329 11.74 9.61 15.38
CA ALA A 329 10.81 9.88 16.47
C ALA A 329 9.86 11.06 16.20
N ALA A 330 10.17 11.88 15.19
CA ALA A 330 9.32 12.96 14.73
C ALA A 330 9.17 12.94 13.21
N SER A 331 7.96 13.20 12.73
CA SER A 331 7.62 13.28 11.31
C SER A 331 6.74 14.50 11.05
N LEU A 332 6.78 14.98 9.81
CA LEU A 332 5.81 15.96 9.30
C LEU A 332 5.14 15.41 8.06
N ALA A 333 3.93 15.90 7.81
CA ALA A 333 3.23 15.62 6.57
C ALA A 333 3.56 16.68 5.54
N PHE A 334 3.47 16.31 4.27
CA PHE A 334 3.53 17.26 3.18
C PHE A 334 2.48 16.94 2.10
N ALA A 335 2.19 17.96 1.30
CA ALA A 335 1.38 17.83 0.11
C ALA A 335 2.06 18.59 -1.04
N GLU A 336 2.12 17.98 -2.21
CA GLU A 336 2.63 18.59 -3.43
C GLU A 336 1.49 18.79 -4.43
N VAL A 337 1.37 20.00 -4.96
CA VAL A 337 0.33 20.37 -5.94
C VAL A 337 0.98 20.59 -7.29
N TRP A 338 0.60 19.78 -8.27
CA TRP A 338 1.03 19.87 -9.65
C TRP A 338 0.12 20.80 -10.44
N ASN A 339 0.71 21.74 -11.17
CA ASN A 339 -0.01 22.69 -12.04
C ASN A 339 0.18 22.40 -13.55
N GLY A 340 0.78 21.26 -13.90
CA GLY A 340 1.13 20.93 -15.30
C GLY A 340 2.54 21.30 -15.73
N LYS A 341 3.28 22.03 -14.88
CA LYS A 341 4.67 22.44 -15.15
C LYS A 341 5.58 22.22 -13.95
N THR A 342 5.14 22.60 -12.76
CA THR A 342 5.92 22.51 -11.53
C THR A 342 5.07 22.01 -10.37
N TRP A 343 5.73 21.37 -9.42
CA TRP A 343 5.16 20.99 -8.13
C TRP A 343 5.33 22.12 -7.12
N ALA A 344 4.29 22.39 -6.34
CA ALA A 344 4.33 23.31 -5.21
C ALA A 344 4.15 22.53 -3.91
N VAL A 345 5.18 22.57 -3.05
CA VAL A 345 5.22 21.80 -1.79
C VAL A 345 4.63 22.63 -0.65
N THR A 346 3.76 22.02 0.15
CA THR A 346 3.31 22.54 1.45
C THR A 346 3.61 21.52 2.54
N LYS A 347 4.10 21.97 3.68
CA LYS A 347 4.35 21.13 4.86
C LYS A 347 3.31 21.40 5.94
N TRP A 348 3.04 20.38 6.76
CA TRP A 348 2.21 20.48 7.95
C TRP A 348 2.80 19.62 9.07
N SER A 349 3.12 20.24 10.20
CA SER A 349 3.73 19.61 11.36
C SER A 349 2.73 19.16 12.42
N GLY A 350 1.43 19.11 12.09
CA GLY A 350 0.37 18.87 13.07
C GLY A 350 0.05 20.09 13.94
N PRO A 351 -0.97 19.98 14.80
CA PRO A 351 -1.22 20.90 15.92
C PRO A 351 0.00 21.09 16.83
N LYS A 352 0.02 22.22 17.56
CA LYS A 352 1.09 22.49 18.53
C LYS A 352 1.12 21.41 19.63
N GLY A 353 2.29 20.80 19.81
CA GLY A 353 2.52 19.73 20.80
C GLY A 353 2.64 18.35 20.18
N ASP A 354 2.28 18.21 18.90
CA ASP A 354 2.47 16.97 18.17
C ASP A 354 3.92 16.82 17.72
N SER A 355 4.38 15.57 17.71
CA SER A 355 5.67 15.17 17.14
C SER A 355 5.51 14.38 15.84
N ILE A 356 4.29 13.95 15.52
CA ILE A 356 3.96 13.11 14.37
C ILE A 356 2.82 13.79 13.61
N ALA A 357 2.97 13.89 12.29
CA ALA A 357 1.90 14.28 11.39
C ALA A 357 2.08 13.54 10.06
N GLU A 358 1.01 12.92 9.57
CA GLU A 358 1.05 12.11 8.36
C GLU A 358 -0.20 12.36 7.51
N LEU A 359 -0.02 12.34 6.19
CA LEU A 359 -1.11 12.37 5.23
C LEU A 359 -0.97 11.15 4.31
N VAL A 360 -1.99 10.31 4.30
CA VAL A 360 -1.96 8.99 3.66
C VAL A 360 -2.86 8.97 2.43
N GLY A 361 -4.05 9.59 2.53
CA GLY A 361 -5.04 9.60 1.46
C GLY A 361 -5.34 11.02 0.97
N VAL A 362 -5.63 11.17 -0.32
CA VAL A 362 -6.11 12.43 -0.88
C VAL A 362 -7.16 12.19 -1.96
N SER A 363 -8.17 13.04 -2.03
CA SER A 363 -9.18 13.03 -3.10
C SER A 363 -9.53 14.44 -3.53
N CYS A 364 -9.40 14.71 -4.83
CA CYS A 364 -9.69 15.99 -5.46
C CYS A 364 -10.95 15.90 -6.32
N THR A 365 -11.86 16.87 -6.15
CA THR A 365 -13.04 17.05 -7.00
C THR A 365 -12.86 18.17 -8.03
N SER A 366 -11.90 19.07 -7.79
CA SER A 366 -11.39 20.03 -8.77
C SER A 366 -9.97 20.46 -8.38
N ALA A 367 -9.28 21.18 -9.26
CA ALA A 367 -7.92 21.69 -9.02
C ALA A 367 -7.78 22.54 -7.74
N VAL A 368 -8.90 23.06 -7.22
CA VAL A 368 -8.98 23.95 -6.06
C VAL A 368 -9.80 23.36 -4.92
N ARG A 369 -10.20 22.08 -5.02
CA ARG A 369 -11.01 21.39 -4.00
C ARG A 369 -10.50 19.97 -3.82
N CYS A 370 -9.59 19.81 -2.87
CA CYS A 370 -9.09 18.50 -2.43
C CYS A 370 -9.24 18.34 -0.93
N ILE A 371 -9.41 17.11 -0.49
CA ILE A 371 -9.33 16.73 0.91
C ILE A 371 -8.23 15.68 1.06
N ALA A 372 -7.30 15.94 1.97
CA ALA A 372 -6.28 15.00 2.41
C ALA A 372 -6.61 14.50 3.81
N VAL A 373 -6.29 13.24 4.10
CA VAL A 373 -6.53 12.60 5.39
C VAL A 373 -5.32 11.78 5.84
N GLY A 374 -5.21 11.56 7.13
CA GLY A 374 -4.13 10.80 7.76
C GLY A 374 -4.31 10.80 9.27
N ASP A 375 -3.24 11.06 9.99
CA ASP A 375 -3.22 11.20 11.45
C ASP A 375 -2.18 12.21 11.93
N HIS A 376 -2.29 12.56 13.21
CA HIS A 376 -1.35 13.42 13.90
C HIS A 376 -1.34 13.09 15.40
N GLY A 377 -0.25 13.42 16.08
CA GLY A 377 -0.15 13.27 17.53
C GLY A 377 1.27 13.07 18.02
N THR A 378 1.43 12.16 18.98
CA THR A 378 2.70 11.83 19.62
C THR A 378 2.89 10.32 19.57
N ALA A 379 4.07 9.83 19.98
CA ALA A 379 4.31 8.40 20.12
C ALA A 379 3.33 7.66 21.07
N LYS A 380 2.54 8.38 21.87
CA LYS A 380 1.59 7.81 22.85
C LYS A 380 0.12 8.09 22.53
N THR A 381 -0.17 8.94 21.55
CA THR A 381 -1.53 9.41 21.26
C THR A 381 -1.65 9.73 19.77
N GLY A 382 -2.72 9.31 19.10
CA GLY A 382 -2.96 9.62 17.69
C GLY A 382 -4.40 10.04 17.44
N ALA A 383 -4.61 11.07 16.63
CA ALA A 383 -5.92 11.53 16.19
C ALA A 383 -5.97 11.61 14.66
N PRO A 384 -7.14 11.36 14.05
CA PRO A 384 -7.27 11.41 12.60
C PRO A 384 -7.10 12.86 12.11
N ALA A 385 -6.30 13.03 11.06
CA ALA A 385 -6.07 14.30 10.39
C ALA A 385 -7.00 14.46 9.18
N ALA A 386 -7.45 15.69 8.93
CA ALA A 386 -8.09 16.06 7.68
C ALA A 386 -7.72 17.50 7.30
N LEU A 387 -7.28 17.72 6.05
CA LEU A 387 -6.91 19.03 5.53
C LEU A 387 -7.66 19.28 4.21
N ALA A 388 -8.10 20.53 3.99
CA ALA A 388 -8.77 20.97 2.77
C ALA A 388 -7.90 21.92 1.96
N TRP A 389 -7.74 21.63 0.68
CA TRP A 389 -7.10 22.50 -0.30
C TRP A 389 -8.13 23.43 -0.94
N THR A 390 -7.78 24.71 -1.05
CA THR A 390 -8.64 25.77 -1.60
C THR A 390 -8.07 26.42 -2.86
N GLY A 391 -7.06 25.82 -3.49
CA GLY A 391 -6.38 26.37 -4.66
C GLY A 391 -5.14 27.21 -4.35
N SER A 392 -5.02 27.69 -3.12
CA SER A 392 -3.86 28.49 -2.68
C SER A 392 -3.28 28.03 -1.35
N LYS A 393 -4.11 27.48 -0.46
CA LYS A 393 -3.68 27.02 0.86
C LYS A 393 -4.43 25.79 1.32
N TRP A 394 -3.73 25.01 2.15
CA TRP A 394 -4.31 23.96 2.96
C TRP A 394 -4.87 24.55 4.25
N THR A 395 -6.08 24.13 4.62
CA THR A 395 -6.74 24.50 5.88
C THR A 395 -7.03 23.23 6.66
N VAL A 396 -6.63 23.19 7.92
CA VAL A 396 -6.92 22.05 8.81
C VAL A 396 -8.42 22.00 9.09
N LEU A 397 -9.03 20.84 8.85
CA LEU A 397 -10.41 20.55 9.20
C LEU A 397 -10.45 19.91 10.59
N LYS A 398 -11.39 20.33 11.43
CA LYS A 398 -11.56 19.73 12.75
C LYS A 398 -12.13 18.32 12.62
N VAL A 399 -11.40 17.36 13.19
CA VAL A 399 -11.89 16.00 13.45
C VAL A 399 -11.86 15.79 14.96
N ALA A 400 -12.90 15.16 15.51
CA ALA A 400 -12.89 14.82 16.93
C ALA A 400 -11.78 13.78 17.20
N GLY A 401 -11.09 13.88 18.35
CA GLY A 401 -10.13 12.85 18.75
C GLY A 401 -10.84 11.55 19.17
N PRO A 402 -10.15 10.40 19.19
CA PRO A 402 -10.74 9.09 19.50
C PRO A 402 -11.10 8.90 20.99
N GLY A 403 -10.76 9.85 21.84
CA GLY A 403 -10.89 9.75 23.30
C GLY A 403 -9.60 9.26 23.97
N ALA A 404 -9.57 9.31 25.32
CA ALA A 404 -8.37 8.97 26.09
C ALA A 404 -7.94 7.50 25.89
N GLY A 405 -6.63 7.27 25.78
CA GLY A 405 -6.03 5.94 25.64
C GLY A 405 -6.24 5.26 24.28
N LYS A 406 -6.79 5.98 23.30
CA LYS A 406 -7.07 5.47 21.95
C LYS A 406 -6.27 6.21 20.90
N ALA A 407 -6.04 5.54 19.77
CA ALA A 407 -5.52 6.15 18.55
C ALA A 407 -6.49 5.91 17.39
N ALA A 408 -6.56 6.84 16.45
CA ALA A 408 -7.29 6.66 15.21
C ALA A 408 -6.59 7.36 14.04
N VAL A 409 -6.67 6.74 12.86
CA VAL A 409 -6.07 7.20 11.61
C VAL A 409 -7.05 7.00 10.46
N PHE A 410 -7.06 7.93 9.51
CA PHE A 410 -7.70 7.72 8.21
C PHE A 410 -6.66 7.32 7.17
N VAL A 411 -6.86 6.17 6.54
CA VAL A 411 -5.91 5.56 5.61
C VAL A 411 -6.27 5.78 4.14
N SER A 412 -7.56 6.00 3.86
CA SER A 412 -8.04 6.23 2.49
C SER A 412 -9.24 7.16 2.48
N ILE A 413 -9.43 7.89 1.38
CA ILE A 413 -10.55 8.81 1.19
C ILE A 413 -11.05 8.78 -0.25
N SER A 414 -12.37 8.89 -0.42
CA SER A 414 -13.00 9.11 -1.71
C SER A 414 -14.05 10.22 -1.60
N CYS A 415 -13.85 11.26 -2.41
CA CYS A 415 -14.76 12.39 -2.56
C CYS A 415 -15.44 12.32 -3.94
N PRO A 416 -16.62 11.68 -4.06
CA PRO A 416 -17.41 11.75 -5.28
C PRO A 416 -17.89 13.19 -5.57
N VAL A 417 -18.43 13.39 -6.77
CA VAL A 417 -18.99 14.69 -7.19
C VAL A 417 -20.04 15.18 -6.18
N GLY A 418 -19.94 16.45 -5.78
CA GLY A 418 -20.78 17.06 -4.74
C GLY A 418 -20.06 17.33 -3.41
N GLY A 419 -18.78 16.96 -3.28
CA GLY A 419 -17.89 17.41 -2.21
C GLY A 419 -18.12 16.77 -0.83
N LYS A 420 -19.07 15.84 -0.72
CA LYS A 420 -19.18 14.93 0.44
C LYS A 420 -18.18 13.80 0.26
N CYS A 421 -17.47 13.45 1.33
CA CYS A 421 -16.41 12.47 1.26
C CYS A 421 -16.62 11.35 2.27
N VAL A 422 -16.11 10.18 1.92
CA VAL A 422 -16.04 9.02 2.80
C VAL A 422 -14.56 8.69 2.99
N ALA A 423 -14.13 8.65 4.25
CA ALA A 423 -12.81 8.18 4.63
C ALA A 423 -12.95 6.83 5.34
N THR A 424 -11.98 5.94 5.15
CA THR A 424 -11.86 4.70 5.91
C THR A 424 -10.53 4.68 6.64
N GLY A 425 -10.46 3.92 7.73
CA GLY A 425 -9.36 4.03 8.66
C GLY A 425 -9.41 3.00 9.76
N LEU A 426 -8.57 3.21 10.78
CA LEU A 426 -8.41 2.35 11.93
C LEU A 426 -8.62 3.12 13.23
N MET A 427 -9.19 2.44 14.23
CA MET A 427 -9.21 2.94 15.61
C MET A 427 -8.98 1.78 16.58
N GLY A 428 -8.11 2.00 17.57
CA GLY A 428 -7.85 1.04 18.63
C GLY A 428 -7.27 1.70 19.87
N LYS A 429 -6.60 0.91 20.71
CA LYS A 429 -5.70 1.43 21.75
C LYS A 429 -4.60 2.31 21.13
N ALA A 430 -3.90 3.08 21.97
CA ALA A 430 -2.81 3.96 21.52
C ALA A 430 -1.74 3.25 20.66
N ASP A 431 -1.50 1.96 20.89
CA ASP A 431 -0.57 1.10 20.13
C ASP A 431 -1.22 0.39 18.93
N LEU A 432 -2.51 0.66 18.65
CA LEU A 432 -3.34 0.01 17.64
C LEU A 432 -3.41 -1.54 17.70
N SER A 433 -2.99 -2.17 18.80
CA SER A 433 -3.02 -3.62 19.01
C SER A 433 -4.41 -4.28 18.95
N THR A 434 -5.46 -3.46 18.97
CA THR A 434 -6.89 -3.84 18.95
C THR A 434 -7.65 -3.01 17.92
N ALA A 435 -6.99 -2.66 16.82
CA ALA A 435 -7.52 -1.76 15.82
C ALA A 435 -8.70 -2.36 15.04
N THR A 436 -9.80 -1.63 15.03
CA THR A 436 -11.02 -1.94 14.27
C THR A 436 -11.20 -0.95 13.13
N ALA A 437 -11.85 -1.40 12.06
CA ALA A 437 -12.16 -0.54 10.93
C ALA A 437 -13.15 0.56 11.32
N ILE A 438 -12.82 1.81 10.95
CA ILE A 438 -13.67 2.98 11.11
C ILE A 438 -14.03 3.60 9.76
N ALA A 439 -15.16 4.28 9.73
CA ALA A 439 -15.58 5.10 8.59
C ALA A 439 -15.84 6.54 9.05
N GLY A 440 -15.31 7.49 8.31
CA GLY A 440 -15.53 8.92 8.46
C GLY A 440 -16.37 9.49 7.32
N TYR A 441 -17.24 10.44 7.63
CA TYR A 441 -18.13 11.11 6.70
C TYR A 441 -17.95 12.61 6.81
N TRP A 442 -17.59 13.23 5.68
CA TRP A 442 -17.55 14.66 5.52
C TRP A 442 -18.83 15.13 4.82
N ASN A 443 -19.56 16.03 5.47
CA ASN A 443 -20.81 16.58 4.91
C ASN A 443 -20.65 17.93 4.18
N GLY A 444 -19.41 18.43 4.05
CA GLY A 444 -19.13 19.79 3.54
C GLY A 444 -18.76 20.81 4.62
N SER A 445 -18.97 20.48 5.90
CA SER A 445 -18.69 21.39 7.03
C SER A 445 -18.10 20.68 8.26
N THR A 446 -18.55 19.47 8.56
CA THR A 446 -18.14 18.71 9.74
C THR A 446 -17.83 17.27 9.41
N TRP A 447 -16.82 16.73 10.10
CA TRP A 447 -16.50 15.31 10.11
C TRP A 447 -17.26 14.60 11.23
N LYS A 448 -17.83 13.44 10.88
CA LYS A 448 -18.29 12.44 11.86
C LYS A 448 -17.68 11.11 11.51
N TYR A 449 -17.23 10.36 12.50
CA TYR A 449 -16.67 9.03 12.28
C TYR A 449 -16.97 8.11 13.45
N GLY A 450 -16.86 6.81 13.22
CA GLY A 450 -17.10 5.78 14.20
C GLY A 450 -16.82 4.40 13.63
N PRO A 451 -17.19 3.33 14.37
CA PRO A 451 -17.07 1.96 13.89
C PRO A 451 -17.71 1.81 12.51
N MET A 452 -16.98 1.18 11.59
CA MET A 452 -17.47 0.96 10.24
C MET A 452 -18.63 -0.04 10.25
N LEU A 453 -18.44 -1.14 10.96
CA LEU A 453 -19.41 -2.22 11.09
C LEU A 453 -20.10 -2.14 12.46
N PRO A 454 -21.37 -2.59 12.56
CA PRO A 454 -22.02 -2.79 13.85
C PRO A 454 -21.19 -3.75 14.72
N ALA A 455 -21.23 -3.58 16.04
CA ALA A 455 -20.72 -4.60 16.94
C ALA A 455 -21.47 -5.92 16.67
N ALA A 456 -20.74 -7.04 16.63
CA ALA A 456 -21.35 -8.35 16.56
C ALA A 456 -22.26 -8.51 17.79
N ALA A 457 -23.54 -8.83 17.57
CA ALA A 457 -24.54 -9.01 18.61
C ALA A 457 -24.40 -10.38 19.31
#